data_AF-A0A950Q074-F1
#
_entry.id   AF-A0A950Q074-F1
#
_cell.length_a   1.000
_cell.length_b   1.000
_cell.length_c   1.000
_cell.angle_alpha   90.00
_cell.angle_beta   90.00
_cell.angle_gamma   90.00
#
_symmetry.space_group_name_H-M   'P 1'
#
loop_
_entity.id
_entity.type
_entity.pdbx_description
1 polymer ?
#
loop_
_entity_poly.entity_id
_entity_poly.type
_entity_poly.pdbx_seq_one_letter_code
_entity_poly.pdbx_strand_id
1 'polypeptide(L)' 'RTDTLVQTLPSLDADHPLPEAPWFEPGARWSARRAFLHIIAETSQHAGHADMLREALDGQKTMG' A
#
# COMPACT_ATOMS: atom_id res chain seq x y z
N ARG A 1 3.03 -12.09 10.32
CA ARG A 1 4.40 -11.52 10.31
C ARG A 1 4.34 -10.00 10.36
N THR A 2 3.50 -9.35 9.53
CA THR A 2 3.28 -7.88 9.57
C THR A 2 2.68 -7.41 10.90
N ASP A 3 1.70 -8.12 11.46
CA ASP A 3 1.08 -7.77 12.75
C ASP A 3 2.10 -7.64 13.88
N THR A 4 2.98 -8.63 14.02
CA THR A 4 4.07 -8.62 15.01
C THR A 4 5.01 -7.44 14.77
N LEU A 5 5.34 -7.12 13.52
CA LEU A 5 6.19 -5.97 13.19
C LEU A 5 5.52 -4.65 13.62
N VAL A 6 4.24 -4.47 13.30
CA VAL A 6 3.47 -3.27 13.67
C VAL A 6 3.44 -3.09 15.19
N GLN A 7 3.26 -4.18 15.94
CA GLN A 7 3.25 -4.16 17.41
C GLN A 7 4.61 -3.80 18.03
N THR A 8 5.71 -4.02 17.31
CA THR A 8 7.06 -3.69 17.78
C THR A 8 7.51 -2.26 17.45
N LEU A 9 6.74 -1.50 16.67
CA LEU A 9 7.09 -0.13 16.33
C LEU A 9 6.98 0.78 17.56
N PRO A 10 7.96 1.68 17.79
CA PRO A 10 7.90 2.62 18.91
C PRO A 10 6.81 3.68 18.74
N SER A 11 6.45 4.00 17.49
CA SER A 11 5.34 4.89 17.12
C SER A 11 5.02 4.70 15.62
N LEU A 12 3.80 5.05 15.21
CA LEU A 12 3.46 5.16 13.78
C LEU A 12 4.19 6.31 13.08
N ASP A 13 4.74 7.26 13.85
CA ASP A 13 5.56 8.35 13.33
C ASP A 13 7.05 7.95 13.25
N ALA A 14 7.40 6.69 13.57
CA ALA A 14 8.74 6.16 13.40
C ALA A 14 9.19 6.27 11.94
N ASP A 15 10.29 6.97 11.74
CA ASP A 15 10.77 7.40 10.43
C ASP A 15 11.93 6.51 9.94
N HIS A 16 11.88 6.11 8.66
CA HIS A 16 12.85 5.21 8.05
C HIS A 16 13.28 5.70 6.66
N PRO A 17 14.56 5.53 6.29
CA PRO A 17 15.05 5.87 4.96
C PRO A 17 14.41 4.95 3.91
N LEU A 18 14.08 5.52 2.76
CA LEU A 18 13.74 4.76 1.58
C LEU A 18 15.01 4.26 0.87
N PRO A 19 14.93 3.14 0.13
CA PRO A 19 16.03 2.70 -0.71
C PRO A 19 16.35 3.75 -1.79
N GLU A 20 17.61 3.83 -2.21
CA GLU A 20 17.98 4.66 -3.36
C GLU A 20 17.33 4.11 -4.63
N ALA A 21 16.49 4.93 -5.26
CA ALA A 21 15.80 4.58 -6.50
C ALA A 21 15.48 5.85 -7.30
N PRO A 22 15.42 5.79 -8.64
CA PRO A 22 15.26 6.98 -9.49
C PRO A 22 13.91 7.69 -9.35
N TRP A 23 12.91 7.05 -8.71
CA TRP A 23 11.59 7.62 -8.42
C TRP A 23 11.47 8.16 -7.00
N PHE A 24 12.50 8.05 -6.16
CA PHE A 24 12.56 8.69 -4.86
C PHE A 24 13.53 9.87 -4.89
N GLU A 25 13.16 10.95 -4.23
CA GLU A 25 14.08 12.06 -3.99
C GLU A 25 15.30 11.58 -3.18
N PRO A 26 16.50 12.15 -3.42
CA PRO A 26 17.68 11.82 -2.65
C PRO A 26 17.44 11.95 -1.14
N GLY A 27 17.73 10.88 -0.39
CA GLY A 27 17.54 10.85 1.06
C GLY A 27 16.09 10.84 1.52
N ALA A 28 15.12 10.48 0.66
CA ALA A 28 13.71 10.38 1.04
C ALA A 28 13.49 9.43 2.23
N ARG A 29 12.57 9.81 3.11
CA ARG A 29 12.25 9.09 4.35
C ARG A 29 10.75 9.08 4.56
N TRP A 30 10.22 7.95 4.99
CA TRP A 30 8.79 7.78 5.28
C TRP A 30 8.59 7.41 6.75
N SER A 31 7.48 7.87 7.34
CA SER A 31 7.00 7.30 8.59
C SER A 31 6.35 5.94 8.34
N ALA A 32 6.30 5.09 9.37
CA ALA A 32 5.57 3.83 9.31
C ALA A 32 4.10 4.04 8.90
N ARG A 33 3.46 5.11 9.42
CA ARG A 33 2.11 5.54 9.01
C ARG A 33 2.00 5.73 7.51
N ARG A 34 2.94 6.49 6.92
CA ARG A 34 2.92 6.78 5.47
C ARG A 34 3.08 5.50 4.66
N ALA A 35 4.00 4.61 5.06
CA ALA A 35 4.19 3.33 4.40
C ALA A 35 2.92 2.46 4.43
N PHE A 36 2.27 2.32 5.59
CA PHE A 36 1.05 1.52 5.71
C PHE A 36 -0.12 2.11 4.92
N LEU A 37 -0.33 3.42 4.97
CA LEU A 37 -1.36 4.07 4.17
C LEU A 37 -1.13 3.88 2.67
N HIS A 38 0.13 3.97 2.21
CA HIS A 38 0.46 3.72 0.82
C HIS A 38 0.13 2.28 0.40
N ILE A 39 0.50 1.27 1.21
CA ILE A 39 0.19 -0.14 0.92
C ILE A 39 -1.32 -0.37 0.83
N ILE A 40 -2.11 0.21 1.76
CA ILE A 40 -3.58 0.08 1.74
C ILE A 40 -4.16 0.70 0.47
N ALA A 41 -3.67 1.90 0.09
CA ALA A 41 -4.14 2.60 -1.10
C ALA A 41 -3.84 1.79 -2.38
N GLU A 42 -2.59 1.33 -2.57
CA GLU A 42 -2.18 0.52 -3.71
C GLU A 42 -2.98 -0.80 -3.79
N THR A 43 -3.17 -1.46 -2.64
CA THR A 43 -3.96 -2.70 -2.56
C THR A 43 -5.40 -2.46 -2.98
N SER A 44 -6.01 -1.36 -2.51
CA SER A 44 -7.40 -1.01 -2.85
C SER A 44 -7.54 -0.67 -4.34
N GLN A 45 -6.57 0.06 -4.89
CA GLN A 45 -6.55 0.41 -6.32
C GLN A 45 -6.45 -0.85 -7.19
N HIS A 46 -5.51 -1.75 -6.87
CA HIS A 46 -5.34 -2.99 -7.62
C HIS A 46 -6.52 -3.95 -7.45
N ALA A 47 -7.13 -4.02 -6.25
CA ALA A 47 -8.33 -4.81 -6.03
C ALA A 47 -9.49 -4.31 -6.90
N GLY A 48 -9.70 -2.99 -6.98
CA GLY A 48 -10.70 -2.40 -7.87
C GLY A 48 -10.44 -2.70 -9.36
N HIS A 49 -9.17 -2.61 -9.80
CA HIS A 49 -8.80 -2.99 -11.16
C HIS A 49 -9.05 -4.49 -11.45
N ALA A 50 -8.70 -5.36 -10.50
CA ALA A 50 -8.93 -6.79 -10.61
C ALA A 50 -10.42 -7.14 -10.66
N ASP A 51 -11.25 -6.41 -9.89
CA ASP A 51 -12.70 -6.61 -9.90
C ASP A 51 -13.31 -6.21 -11.24
N MET A 52 -12.90 -5.07 -11.83
CA MET A 52 -13.32 -4.70 -13.19
C MET A 52 -12.99 -5.78 -14.23
N LEU A 53 -11.79 -6.39 -14.14
CA LEU A 53 -11.40 -7.49 -15.03
C LEU A 53 -12.26 -8.74 -14.81
N ARG A 54 -12.52 -9.09 -13.55
CA ARG A 54 -13.40 -10.21 -13.20
C ARG A 54 -14.81 -9.99 -13.77
N GLU A 55 -15.40 -8.81 -13.57
CA GLU A 55 -16.72 -8.48 -14.12
C GLU A 55 -16.77 -8.59 -15.65
N ALA A 56 -15.72 -8.16 -16.33
CA ALA A 56 -15.61 -8.26 -17.78
C ALA A 56 -15.55 -9.72 -18.27
N LEU A 57 -14.94 -10.62 -17.50
CA LEU A 57 -14.83 -12.05 -17.82
C LEU A 57 -16.08 -12.85 -17.45
N ASP A 58 -16.65 -12.58 -16.27
CA ASP A 58 -17.77 -13.34 -15.72
C ASP A 58 -19.13 -12.89 -16.26
N GLY A 59 -19.20 -11.69 -16.86
CA GLY A 59 -20.44 -11.08 -17.35
C GLY A 59 -21.40 -10.64 -16.24
N GLN A 60 -20.99 -10.71 -14.97
CA GLN A 60 -21.75 -10.22 -13.81
C GLN A 60 -21.14 -8.93 -13.28
N LYS A 61 -22.00 -7.96 -12.98
CA LYS A 61 -21.62 -6.68 -12.37
C LYS A 61 -21.93 -6.72 -10.87
N THR A 62 -21.00 -6.23 -10.06
CA THR A 62 -21.17 -6.09 -8.61
C THR A 62 -21.97 -4.85 -8.26
N MET A 63 -21.93 -3.85 -9.14
CA MET A 63 -22.64 -2.57 -9.03
C MET A 63 -23.37 -2.29 -10.35
N GLY A 64 -24.56 -2.87 -10.52
CA GLY A 64 -25.42 -2.69 -11.69
C GLY A 64 -26.75 -3.40 -11.54
#